data_AF-A0A8S2KQJ8-F1
#
_entry.id   AF-A0A8S2KQJ8-F1
#
_cell.length_a   1.000
_cell.length_b   1.000
_cell.length_c   1.000
_cell.angle_alpha   90.00
_cell.angle_beta   90.00
_cell.angle_gamma   90.00
#
_symmetry.space_group_name_H-M   'P 1'
#
loop_
_entity.id
_entity.type
_entity.pdbx_description
1 polymer ?
#
loop_
_entity_poly.entity_id
_entity_poly.type
_entity_poly.pdbx_seq_one_letter_code
_entity_poly.pdbx_strand_id
1 'polypeptide(L)'
;MAKDIHNRNVNGTSSNFFSSQNSSMTTKKLVIKNLKSSILTPPVDYFDKIWPLLKQALEAILNGRNSPTNEEQLYRHIDHLCTTTSTNEAINSQPSLLYENLKEVLDNHIQTLLPTLL
;
A
#
# COMPACT_ATOMS: atom_id res chain seq x y z
N MET A 1 -4.98 57.77 44.32
CA MET A 1 -3.51 57.74 44.47
C MET A 1 -3.12 56.30 44.79
N ALA A 2 -2.34 55.66 43.90
CA ALA A 2 -1.49 54.46 44.09
C ALA A 2 -2.17 53.14 44.56
N LYS A 3 -2.20 52.07 43.73
CA LYS A 3 -1.18 50.96 43.59
C LYS A 3 -1.16 50.01 44.81
N ASP A 4 -1.06 48.68 44.73
CA ASP A 4 -1.04 47.64 43.69
C ASP A 4 -0.81 46.27 44.42
N ILE A 5 -1.09 45.17 43.73
CA ILE A 5 -0.56 43.79 43.94
C ILE A 5 -1.01 42.97 45.18
N HIS A 6 -2.01 42.09 44.96
CA HIS A 6 -1.96 40.72 45.49
C HIS A 6 -2.04 39.69 44.36
N ASN A 7 -0.99 38.88 44.32
CA ASN A 7 -0.69 37.76 43.46
C ASN A 7 -1.84 36.74 43.34
N ARG A 8 -2.29 36.46 42.11
CA ARG A 8 -2.99 35.21 41.79
C ARG A 8 -2.39 34.63 40.51
N ASN A 9 -1.44 33.73 40.71
CA ASN A 9 -0.96 32.82 39.68
C ASN A 9 -2.13 31.94 39.22
N VAL A 10 -2.70 32.26 38.07
CA VAL A 10 -3.57 31.36 37.32
C VAL A 10 -2.65 30.66 36.32
N ASN A 11 -2.26 29.42 36.64
CA ASN A 11 -1.61 28.52 35.70
C ASN A 11 -2.61 28.18 34.59
N GLY A 12 -2.77 29.10 33.63
CA GLY A 12 -3.25 28.76 32.30
C GLY A 12 -2.09 28.13 31.55
N THR A 13 -2.10 26.81 31.42
CA THR A 13 -1.23 26.09 30.49
C THR A 13 -1.63 26.49 29.07
N SER A 14 -1.11 27.63 28.62
CA SER A 14 -1.11 28.01 27.22
C SER A 14 -0.16 27.06 26.50
N SER A 15 -0.74 26.00 25.95
CA SER A 15 -0.16 25.22 24.86
C SER A 15 0.34 26.18 23.79
N ASN A 16 1.67 26.27 23.63
CA ASN A 16 2.33 26.99 22.55
C ASN A 16 1.99 26.31 21.21
N PHE A 17 0.81 26.60 20.67
CA PHE A 17 0.45 26.30 19.30
C PHE A 17 1.14 27.33 18.40
N PHE A 18 2.18 26.86 17.72
CA PHE A 18 2.75 27.36 16.46
C PHE A 18 2.72 28.89 16.23
N SER A 19 3.73 29.60 16.74
CA SER A 19 4.10 30.91 16.18
C SER A 19 4.76 30.70 14.81
N SER A 20 4.01 31.01 13.76
CA SER A 20 4.49 31.10 12.38
C SER A 20 5.51 32.23 12.24
N GLN A 21 6.69 31.93 11.69
CA GLN A 21 7.57 32.97 11.17
C GLN A 21 8.24 32.48 9.87
N ASN A 22 7.87 33.16 8.78
CA ASN A 22 8.37 32.98 7.43
C ASN A 22 9.88 33.24 7.35
N SER A 23 10.66 32.25 6.91
CA SER A 23 11.93 32.48 6.21
C SER A 23 12.40 31.19 5.51
N SER A 24 12.49 31.26 4.18
CA SER A 24 12.92 30.21 3.25
C SER A 24 11.91 29.08 3.01
N MET A 25 11.42 28.95 1.78
CA MET A 25 10.65 27.80 1.29
C MET A 25 11.57 26.55 1.21
N THR A 26 12.03 26.08 2.35
CA THR A 26 12.77 24.83 2.49
C THR A 26 11.93 23.92 3.37
N THR A 27 11.43 22.85 2.78
CA THR A 27 10.67 21.81 3.49
C THR A 27 11.58 21.17 4.54
N LYS A 28 11.21 21.25 5.82
CA LYS A 28 12.00 20.66 6.91
C LYS A 28 11.82 19.14 6.90
N LYS A 29 12.92 18.39 6.71
CA LYS A 29 12.92 16.91 6.74
C LYS A 29 12.61 16.42 8.15
N LEU A 30 11.59 15.56 8.28
CA LEU A 30 11.29 14.86 9.52
C LEU A 30 12.19 13.60 9.63
N VAL A 31 12.68 13.34 10.83
CA VAL A 31 13.48 12.14 11.15
C VAL A 31 12.80 11.40 12.29
N ILE A 32 12.42 10.15 12.07
CA ILE A 32 11.82 9.30 13.10
C ILE A 32 12.94 8.70 13.96
N LYS A 33 12.98 9.04 15.25
CA LYS A 33 13.90 8.41 16.21
C LYS A 33 13.44 6.99 16.52
N ASN A 34 14.37 6.04 16.61
CA ASN A 34 14.10 4.63 16.90
C ASN A 34 13.20 3.91 15.88
N LEU A 35 13.18 4.36 14.62
CA LEU A 35 12.56 3.58 13.56
C LEU A 35 13.30 2.25 13.43
N LYS A 36 12.66 1.16 13.87
CA LYS A 36 13.20 -0.17 13.64
C LYS A 36 13.18 -0.41 12.13
N SER A 37 14.34 -0.67 11.52
CA SER A 37 14.43 -1.08 10.11
C SER A 37 13.88 -2.48 9.86
N SER A 38 13.60 -3.24 10.93
CA SER A 38 12.75 -4.43 10.90
C SER A 38 11.28 -4.02 10.75
N ILE A 39 10.95 -3.41 9.62
CA ILE A 39 9.57 -3.26 9.17
C ILE A 39 9.42 -4.28 8.06
N LEU A 40 8.57 -5.29 8.34
CA LEU A 40 8.07 -6.34 7.46
C LEU A 40 8.45 -6.12 5.99
N THR A 41 9.63 -6.60 5.59
CA THR A 41 9.80 -6.97 4.18
C THR A 41 8.81 -8.11 3.96
N PRO A 42 7.92 -8.00 2.96
CA PRO A 42 7.08 -9.11 2.58
C PRO A 42 7.97 -10.35 2.39
N PRO A 43 7.52 -11.54 2.80
CA PRO A 43 8.26 -12.76 2.52
C PRO A 43 8.61 -12.81 1.04
N VAL A 44 9.80 -13.29 0.69
CA VAL A 44 10.25 -13.43 -0.71
C VAL A 44 9.20 -14.21 -1.54
N ASP A 45 8.53 -15.17 -0.89
CA ASP A 45 7.51 -16.03 -1.50
C ASP A 45 6.09 -15.43 -1.43
N TYR A 46 5.93 -14.13 -1.17
CA TYR A 46 4.59 -13.51 -1.08
C TYR A 46 3.82 -13.64 -2.40
N PHE A 47 4.50 -13.45 -3.53
CA PHE A 47 3.89 -13.63 -4.85
C PHE A 47 3.36 -15.04 -5.05
N ASP A 48 4.16 -16.07 -4.73
CA ASP A 48 3.78 -17.48 -4.92
C ASP A 48 2.56 -17.88 -4.08
N LYS A 49 2.35 -17.21 -2.94
CA LYS A 49 1.17 -17.44 -2.09
C LYS A 49 -0.07 -16.72 -2.59
N ILE A 50 0.09 -15.52 -3.15
CA ILE A 50 -1.03 -14.67 -3.56
C ILE A 50 -1.49 -14.96 -4.98
N TRP A 51 -0.57 -15.27 -5.89
CA TRP A 51 -0.91 -15.52 -7.30
C TRP A 51 -1.97 -16.61 -7.49
N PRO A 52 -1.94 -17.77 -6.79
CA PRO A 52 -2.98 -18.79 -6.92
C PRO A 52 -4.38 -18.29 -6.52
N LEU A 53 -4.48 -17.46 -5.47
CA LEU A 53 -5.74 -16.86 -5.03
C LEU A 53 -6.29 -15.90 -6.08
N LEU A 54 -5.40 -15.11 -6.69
CA LEU A 54 -5.73 -14.18 -7.76
C LEU A 54 -6.20 -14.91 -9.01
N LYS A 55 -5.46 -15.93 -9.43
CA LYS A 55 -5.77 -16.78 -10.58
C LYS A 55 -7.10 -17.48 -10.41
N GLN A 56 -7.38 -18.04 -9.23
CA GLN A 56 -8.65 -18.71 -8.95
C GLN A 56 -9.84 -17.73 -9.03
N ALA A 57 -9.70 -16.52 -8.47
CA ALA A 57 -10.73 -15.50 -8.56
C ALA A 57 -10.95 -15.06 -10.02
N LEU A 58 -9.88 -14.88 -10.79
CA LEU A 58 -9.94 -14.53 -12.21
C LEU A 58 -10.62 -15.63 -13.03
N GLU A 59 -10.24 -16.89 -12.85
CA GLU A 59 -10.86 -18.03 -13.52
C GLU A 59 -12.35 -18.17 -13.16
N ALA A 60 -12.74 -17.91 -11.91
CA ALA A 60 -14.14 -17.90 -11.52
C ALA A 60 -14.92 -16.83 -12.31
N ILE A 61 -14.39 -15.60 -12.38
CA ILE A 61 -14.97 -14.49 -13.14
C ILE A 61 -15.09 -14.83 -14.62
N LEU A 62 -14.01 -15.32 -15.24
CA LEU A 62 -13.96 -15.66 -16.66
C LEU A 62 -14.98 -16.77 -17.04
N ASN A 63 -15.22 -17.72 -16.13
CA ASN A 63 -16.20 -18.78 -16.32
C ASN A 63 -17.64 -18.40 -15.88
N GLY A 64 -17.88 -17.14 -15.51
CA GLY A 64 -19.20 -16.68 -15.04
C GLY A 64 -19.64 -17.29 -13.70
N ARG A 65 -18.70 -17.74 -12.88
CA ARG A 65 -18.93 -18.33 -11.55
C ARG A 65 -18.66 -17.29 -10.46
N ASN A 66 -19.34 -17.43 -9.33
CA ASN A 66 -19.06 -16.62 -8.15
C ASN A 66 -17.70 -17.00 -7.56
N SER A 67 -16.83 -16.00 -7.36
CA SER A 67 -15.55 -16.20 -6.70
C SER A 67 -15.75 -16.50 -5.21
N PRO A 68 -15.10 -17.52 -4.64
CA PRO A 68 -15.11 -17.76 -3.20
C PRO A 68 -14.25 -16.74 -2.43
N THR A 69 -13.42 -15.96 -3.13
CA THR A 69 -12.47 -15.02 -2.53
C THR A 69 -13.13 -13.66 -2.33
N ASN A 70 -12.94 -13.08 -1.14
CA ASN A 70 -13.39 -11.73 -0.82
C ASN A 70 -12.67 -10.68 -1.71
N GLU A 71 -13.44 -9.81 -2.38
CA GLU A 71 -12.93 -8.81 -3.31
C GLU A 71 -11.99 -7.78 -2.65
N GLU A 72 -12.29 -7.37 -1.41
CA GLU A 72 -11.47 -6.41 -0.68
C GLU A 72 -10.09 -7.00 -0.35
N GLN A 73 -10.03 -8.29 -0.02
CA GLN A 73 -8.76 -9.00 0.14
C GLN A 73 -8.00 -9.05 -1.20
N LEU A 74 -8.69 -9.31 -2.31
CA LEU A 74 -8.09 -9.32 -3.64
C LEU A 74 -7.43 -7.97 -3.97
N TYR A 75 -8.14 -6.86 -3.74
CA TYR A 75 -7.61 -5.51 -3.98
C TYR A 75 -6.40 -5.20 -3.09
N ARG A 76 -6.45 -5.54 -1.80
CA ARG A 76 -5.30 -5.37 -0.89
C ARG A 76 -4.07 -6.15 -1.36
N HIS A 77 -4.27 -7.38 -1.82
CA HIS A 77 -3.19 -8.21 -2.30
C HIS A 77 -2.55 -7.66 -3.58
N ILE A 78 -3.38 -7.17 -4.52
CA ILE A 78 -2.91 -6.52 -5.76
C ILE A 78 -2.16 -5.22 -5.43
N ASP A 79 -2.72 -4.36 -4.58
CA ASP A 79 -2.08 -3.12 -4.17
C ASP A 79 -0.70 -3.38 -3.53
N HIS A 80 -0.61 -4.40 -2.67
CA HIS A 80 0.65 -4.83 -2.11
C HIS A 80 1.64 -5.29 -3.19
N LEU A 81 1.25 -6.17 -4.12
CA LEU A 81 2.12 -6.65 -5.20
C LEU A 81 2.59 -5.52 -6.12
N CYS A 82 1.74 -4.52 -6.35
CA CYS A 82 2.02 -3.38 -7.21
C CYS A 82 2.94 -2.34 -6.54
N THR A 83 2.85 -2.18 -5.22
CA THR A 83 3.60 -1.18 -4.45
C THR A 83 4.92 -1.72 -3.89
N THR A 84 5.05 -3.04 -3.72
CA THR A 84 6.30 -3.66 -3.31
C THR A 84 7.31 -3.64 -4.45
N THR A 85 8.14 -2.61 -4.49
CA THR A 85 9.39 -2.67 -5.24
C THR A 85 10.33 -3.59 -4.46
N SER A 86 10.71 -4.74 -5.04
CA SER A 86 11.79 -5.55 -4.46
C SER A 86 13.03 -4.67 -4.43
N THR A 87 13.47 -4.30 -3.23
CA THR A 87 14.68 -3.48 -3.02
C THR A 87 15.96 -4.24 -3.39
N ASN A 88 15.83 -5.49 -3.81
CA ASN A 88 16.92 -6.31 -4.32
C ASN A 88 16.65 -6.65 -5.79
N GLU A 89 17.51 -6.11 -6.64
CA GLU A 89 17.80 -6.50 -8.02
C GLU A 89 16.69 -6.32 -9.07
N ALA A 90 16.98 -5.39 -9.98
CA ALA A 90 16.14 -4.83 -11.05
C ALA A 90 15.85 -5.79 -12.22
N ILE A 91 15.73 -7.10 -11.97
CA ILE A 91 15.56 -8.09 -13.05
C ILE A 91 14.14 -8.69 -13.06
N ASN A 92 13.43 -8.70 -11.92
CA ASN A 92 12.05 -9.21 -11.85
C ASN A 92 11.18 -8.31 -10.95
N SER A 93 10.68 -7.22 -11.51
CA SER A 93 9.70 -6.36 -10.82
C SER A 93 8.39 -7.14 -10.65
N GLN A 94 7.95 -7.35 -9.41
CA GLN A 94 6.67 -8.00 -9.06
C GLN A 94 5.47 -7.52 -9.89
N PRO A 95 5.33 -6.21 -10.20
CA PRO A 95 4.26 -5.73 -11.08
C PRO A 95 4.35 -6.25 -12.52
N SER A 96 5.56 -6.41 -13.06
CA SER A 96 5.76 -6.94 -14.42
C SER A 96 5.39 -8.41 -14.48
N LEU A 97 5.80 -9.18 -13.47
CA LEU A 97 5.45 -10.59 -13.35
C LEU A 97 3.93 -10.77 -13.23
N LEU A 98 3.26 -9.93 -12.43
CA LEU A 98 1.80 -9.93 -12.30
C LEU A 98 1.12 -9.69 -13.65
N TYR A 99 1.58 -8.70 -14.41
CA TYR A 99 0.99 -8.37 -15.72
C TYR A 99 1.12 -9.50 -16.73
N GLU A 100 2.34 -10.07 -16.90
CA GLU A 100 2.56 -11.16 -17.85
C GLU A 100 1.73 -12.40 -17.50
N ASN A 101 1.64 -12.74 -16.22
CA ASN A 101 0.81 -13.85 -15.75
C ASN A 101 -0.69 -13.61 -15.98
N LEU A 102 -1.19 -12.39 -15.76
CA LEU A 102 -2.59 -12.04 -16.06
C LEU A 102 -2.90 -12.17 -17.55
N LYS A 103 -1.98 -11.68 -18.39
CA LYS A 103 -2.09 -11.79 -19.85
C LYS A 103 -2.13 -13.25 -20.30
N GLU A 104 -1.24 -14.08 -19.77
CA GLU A 104 -1.21 -15.51 -20.08
C GLU A 104 -2.54 -16.22 -19.74
N VAL A 105 -3.12 -15.93 -18.58
CA VAL A 105 -4.43 -16.50 -18.18
C VAL A 105 -5.54 -16.07 -19.15
N LEU A 106 -5.55 -14.81 -19.57
CA LEU A 106 -6.53 -14.29 -20.53
C LEU A 106 -6.37 -14.91 -21.92
N ASP A 107 -5.13 -14.96 -22.43
CA ASP A 107 -4.82 -15.54 -23.73
C ASP A 107 -5.22 -17.03 -23.77
N ASN A 108 -4.92 -17.78 -22.71
CA ASN A 108 -5.34 -19.17 -22.57
C ASN A 108 -6.87 -19.30 -22.54
N HIS A 109 -7.57 -18.44 -21.80
CA HIS A 109 -9.03 -18.49 -21.75
C HIS A 109 -9.65 -18.23 -23.14
N ILE A 110 -9.17 -17.22 -23.87
CA ILE A 110 -9.62 -16.94 -25.24
C ILE A 110 -9.33 -18.14 -26.15
N GLN A 111 -8.12 -18.72 -26.08
CA GLN A 111 -7.77 -19.92 -26.84
C GLN A 111 -8.62 -21.13 -26.49
N THR A 112 -9.14 -21.26 -25.27
CA THR A 112 -10.09 -22.33 -24.93
C THR A 112 -11.50 -22.09 -25.48
N LEU A 113 -11.90 -20.83 -25.64
CA LEU A 113 -13.20 -20.46 -26.19
C LEU A 113 -13.24 -20.60 -27.72
N LEU A 114 -12.15 -20.25 -28.43
CA LEU A 114 -12.07 -20.36 -29.89
C LEU A 114 -12.39 -21.76 -30.47
N PRO A 115 -11.88 -22.88 -29.95
CA PRO A 115 -12.22 -24.22 -30.44
C PRO A 115 -13.65 -24.66 -30.09
N THR A 116 -14.34 -23.98 -29.18
CA THR A 116 -15.77 -24.23 -28.92
C THR A 116 -16.70 -23.49 -29.89
N LEU A 117 -16.17 -22.57 -30.71
CA LEU A 117 -16.92 -21.75 -31.66
C LEU A 117 -16.74 -22.17 -33.14
N LEU A 118 -15.95 -23.21 -33.40
CA LEU A 118 -15.76 -23.85 -34.72
C LEU A 118 -16.44 -25.22 -34.76
#